data_AF-A0A968MMA5-F1
#
_entry.id   AF-A0A968MMA5-F1
#
_cell.length_a   1.000
_cell.length_b   1.000
_cell.length_c   1.000
_cell.angle_alpha   90.00
_cell.angle_beta   90.00
_cell.angle_gamma   90.00
#
_symmetry.space_group_name_H-M   'P 1'
#
loop_
_entity.id
_entity.type
_entity.pdbx_description
1 polymer ?
#
loop_
_entity_poly.entity_id
_entity_poly.type
_entity_poly.pdbx_seq_one_letter_code
_entity_poly.pdbx_strand_id
1 'polypeptide(L)'
;MRSGIFVAFLLIACARSAFAEDVPSQPPKDALERVEAMTPAQKAELARRLEVLRSLPPERRREIVDAARRFRELPPRDQARLRSAFQRFREMPPRDRAELREHYRRFQSLEPEERARLRDAAKRIRDLPPDERKLLRRKIERWRRLTPEQRQRVRQRRSPR
;
A
#
# COMPACT_ATOMS: atom_id res chain seq x y z
N MET A 1 3.63 -15.72 -2.40
CA MET A 1 4.63 -14.66 -2.69
C MET A 1 3.98 -13.28 -2.71
N ARG A 2 4.69 -12.27 -2.15
CA ARG A 2 4.47 -10.81 -2.24
C ARG A 2 3.54 -10.16 -1.19
N SER A 3 3.79 -10.47 0.09
CA SER A 3 3.32 -9.69 1.26
C SER A 3 4.22 -8.49 1.60
N GLY A 4 5.33 -8.31 0.87
CA GLY A 4 6.37 -7.34 1.20
C GLY A 4 5.98 -5.88 1.03
N ILE A 5 4.96 -5.53 0.22
CA ILE A 5 4.65 -4.12 -0.06
C ILE A 5 4.03 -3.43 1.16
N PHE A 6 3.25 -4.12 2.00
CA PHE A 6 2.66 -3.50 3.20
C PHE A 6 3.58 -3.56 4.44
N VAL A 7 4.51 -4.50 4.51
CA VAL A 7 5.47 -4.63 5.62
C VAL A 7 6.75 -3.82 5.38
N ALA A 8 7.14 -3.58 4.12
CA ALA A 8 8.36 -2.84 3.80
C ALA A 8 8.27 -1.32 4.00
N PHE A 9 7.08 -0.75 4.18
CA PHE A 9 6.95 0.68 4.50
C PHE A 9 7.33 1.03 5.94
N LEU A 10 7.56 0.03 6.81
CA LEU A 10 8.06 0.28 8.16
C LEU A 10 9.53 0.77 8.19
N LEU A 11 10.23 0.84 7.05
CA LEU A 11 11.62 1.28 6.95
C LEU A 11 11.88 2.54 6.11
N ILE A 12 10.85 3.26 5.65
CA ILE A 12 11.05 4.50 4.87
C ILE A 12 10.30 5.66 5.53
N ALA A 13 10.75 6.04 6.73
CA ALA A 13 10.35 7.29 7.37
C ALA A 13 11.51 7.87 8.17
N CYS A 14 12.60 8.20 7.49
CA CYS A 14 13.46 9.32 7.87
C CYS A 14 13.52 10.24 6.64
N ALA A 15 13.60 11.55 6.89
CA ALA A 15 13.45 12.67 5.96
C ALA A 15 12.00 13.08 5.66
N ARG A 16 11.49 13.97 6.53
CA ARG A 16 10.59 15.05 6.13
C ARG A 16 11.41 16.04 5.29
N SER A 17 10.76 16.60 4.28
CA SER A 17 11.31 17.23 3.07
C SER A 17 12.33 18.35 3.28
N ALA A 18 13.39 18.31 2.46
CA ALA A 18 13.84 19.47 1.71
C ALA A 18 14.38 18.96 0.36
N PHE A 19 13.84 19.52 -0.72
CA PHE A 19 14.28 19.40 -2.12
C PHE A 19 13.97 18.11 -2.89
N ALA A 20 13.20 18.34 -3.96
CA ALA A 20 13.22 17.55 -5.17
C ALA A 20 14.52 17.85 -5.90
N GLU A 21 15.31 16.82 -6.21
CA GLU A 21 16.29 16.76 -7.29
C GLU A 21 16.83 15.32 -7.37
N ASP A 22 17.31 14.93 -8.55
CA ASP A 22 17.70 13.59 -8.98
C ASP A 22 18.29 12.66 -7.91
N VAL A 23 17.82 11.40 -7.87
CA VAL A 23 18.37 10.37 -6.99
C VAL A 23 19.18 9.36 -7.83
N PRO A 24 20.53 9.36 -7.75
CA PRO A 24 21.38 8.46 -8.53
C PRO A 24 21.34 7.01 -8.02
N SER A 25 21.59 6.07 -8.93
CA SER A 25 21.45 4.61 -8.82
C SER A 25 22.66 3.85 -8.22
N GLN A 26 23.55 4.53 -7.50
CA GLN A 26 24.60 3.92 -6.66
C GLN A 26 24.33 4.25 -5.18
N PRO A 27 24.71 3.40 -4.18
CA PRO A 27 24.76 3.86 -2.79
C PRO A 27 25.80 4.98 -2.78
N PRO A 28 25.39 6.25 -2.67
CA PRO A 28 26.30 7.31 -3.00
C PRO A 28 27.32 7.42 -1.86
N LYS A 29 28.51 7.95 -2.16
CA LYS A 29 29.53 8.27 -1.15
C LYS A 29 28.97 9.13 0.00
N ASP A 30 27.82 9.76 -0.23
CA ASP A 30 26.99 10.53 0.69
C ASP A 30 26.26 9.72 1.79
N ALA A 31 26.29 8.38 1.80
CA ALA A 31 25.47 7.62 2.75
C ALA A 31 25.98 7.78 4.19
N LEU A 32 27.32 7.80 4.34
CA LEU A 32 27.98 8.08 5.61
C LEU A 32 27.83 9.56 5.97
N GLU A 33 28.06 10.48 5.04
CA GLU A 33 27.87 11.92 5.25
C GLU A 33 26.43 12.26 5.68
N ARG A 34 25.42 11.61 5.08
CA ARG A 34 24.02 11.76 5.49
C ARG A 34 23.76 11.23 6.88
N VAL A 35 24.36 10.10 7.25
CA VAL A 35 24.25 9.57 8.62
C VAL A 35 24.96 10.51 9.58
N GLU A 36 26.12 11.04 9.25
CA GLU A 36 26.86 12.00 10.08
C GLU A 36 26.07 13.28 10.30
N ALA A 37 25.41 13.79 9.26
CA ALA A 37 24.52 14.95 9.30
C ALA A 37 23.19 14.71 10.04
N MET A 38 22.85 13.48 10.42
CA MET A 38 21.65 13.20 11.22
C MET A 38 21.79 13.67 12.67
N THR A 39 20.69 14.14 13.24
CA THR A 39 20.60 14.43 14.67
C THR A 39 20.77 13.14 15.50
N PRO A 40 21.18 13.23 16.78
CA PRO A 40 21.28 12.06 17.65
C PRO A 40 19.97 11.24 17.71
N ALA A 41 18.81 11.91 17.74
CA ALA A 41 17.51 11.26 17.73
C ALA A 41 17.25 10.49 16.42
N GLN A 42 17.63 11.05 15.27
CA GLN A 42 17.52 10.38 13.97
C GLN A 42 18.46 9.19 13.85
N LYS A 43 19.70 9.30 14.35
CA LYS A 43 20.67 8.20 14.42
C LYS A 43 20.15 7.06 15.31
N ALA A 44 19.61 7.38 16.48
CA ALA A 44 19.02 6.39 17.38
C ALA A 44 17.82 5.66 16.74
N GLU A 45 16.95 6.41 16.05
CA GLU A 45 15.82 5.84 15.31
C GLU A 45 16.28 4.90 14.18
N LEU A 46 17.31 5.30 13.43
CA LEU A 46 17.90 4.49 12.38
C LEU A 46 18.51 3.20 12.97
N ALA A 47 19.27 3.30 14.06
CA ALA A 47 19.86 2.15 14.74
C ALA A 47 18.79 1.14 15.19
N ARG A 48 17.72 1.61 15.85
CA ARG A 48 16.59 0.78 16.27
C ARG A 48 15.93 0.04 15.11
N ARG A 49 15.74 0.72 13.97
CA ARG A 49 15.17 0.10 12.77
C ARG A 49 16.09 -0.94 12.14
N LEU A 50 17.38 -0.68 12.13
CA LEU A 50 18.38 -1.63 11.63
C LEU A 50 18.48 -2.86 12.52
N GLU A 51 18.37 -2.71 13.83
CA GLU A 51 18.30 -3.82 14.78
C GLU A 51 17.08 -4.71 14.52
N VAL A 52 15.89 -4.12 14.37
CA VAL A 52 14.68 -4.86 13.99
C VAL A 52 14.87 -5.55 12.64
N LEU A 53 15.46 -4.90 11.65
CA LEU A 53 15.72 -5.53 10.35
C LEU A 53 16.69 -6.72 10.51
N ARG A 54 17.74 -6.59 11.30
CA ARG A 54 18.74 -7.66 11.52
C ARG A 54 18.16 -8.87 12.23
N SER A 55 17.21 -8.67 13.15
CA SER A 55 16.55 -9.76 13.87
C SER A 55 15.54 -10.55 13.02
N LEU A 56 15.14 -10.04 11.86
CA LEU A 56 14.26 -10.76 10.94
C LEU A 56 14.98 -11.90 10.21
N PRO A 57 14.25 -12.99 9.84
CA PRO A 57 14.78 -14.05 8.99
C PRO A 57 15.35 -13.51 7.66
N PRO A 58 16.41 -14.12 7.09
CA PRO A 58 17.08 -13.64 5.88
C PRO A 58 16.13 -13.37 4.71
N GLU A 59 15.13 -14.22 4.52
CA GLU A 59 14.13 -14.12 3.45
C GLU A 59 13.27 -12.87 3.65
N ARG A 60 12.85 -12.60 4.89
CA ARG A 60 12.08 -11.39 5.23
C ARG A 60 12.90 -10.13 5.05
N ARG A 61 14.19 -10.16 5.41
CA ARG A 61 15.10 -9.02 5.14
C ARG A 61 15.20 -8.75 3.65
N ARG A 62 15.39 -9.78 2.82
CA ARG A 62 15.44 -9.67 1.36
C ARG A 62 14.15 -9.06 0.81
N GLU A 63 12.98 -9.56 1.24
CA GLU A 63 11.69 -9.02 0.81
C GLU A 63 11.54 -7.52 1.10
N ILE A 64 12.00 -7.08 2.28
CA ILE A 64 11.97 -5.67 2.69
C ILE A 64 12.92 -4.83 1.83
N VAL A 65 14.15 -5.30 1.63
CA VAL A 65 15.16 -4.61 0.78
C VAL A 65 14.66 -4.49 -0.66
N ASP A 66 14.10 -5.55 -1.24
CA ASP A 66 13.57 -5.55 -2.61
C ASP A 66 12.34 -4.65 -2.76
N ALA A 67 11.48 -4.59 -1.75
CA ALA A 67 10.38 -3.65 -1.73
C ALA A 67 10.85 -2.20 -1.61
N ALA A 68 11.87 -1.93 -0.79
CA ALA A 68 12.46 -0.59 -0.68
C ALA A 68 13.13 -0.15 -1.99
N ARG A 69 13.82 -1.06 -2.69
CA ARG A 69 14.38 -0.80 -4.04
C ARG A 69 13.28 -0.44 -5.03
N ARG A 70 12.26 -1.30 -5.18
CA ARG A 70 11.13 -1.05 -6.09
C ARG A 70 10.42 0.26 -5.77
N PHE A 71 10.31 0.64 -4.50
CA PHE A 71 9.70 1.91 -4.12
C PHE A 71 10.51 3.11 -4.61
N ARG A 72 11.86 3.06 -4.53
CA ARG A 72 12.74 4.14 -5.02
C ARG A 72 12.67 4.29 -6.53
N GLU A 73 12.45 3.20 -7.25
CA GLU A 73 12.29 3.18 -8.72
C GLU A 73 10.93 3.76 -9.19
N LEU A 74 9.96 3.97 -8.28
CA LEU A 74 8.68 4.56 -8.66
C LEU A 74 8.82 6.04 -9.00
N PRO A 75 8.01 6.57 -9.93
CA PRO A 75 7.92 8.01 -10.17
C PRO A 75 7.57 8.79 -8.88
N PRO A 76 8.04 10.04 -8.69
CA PRO A 76 7.82 10.81 -7.47
C PRO A 76 6.34 10.93 -7.07
N ARG A 77 5.44 11.08 -8.05
CA ARG A 77 3.99 11.11 -7.82
C ARG A 77 3.45 9.81 -7.21
N ASP A 78 3.95 8.68 -7.68
CA ASP A 78 3.53 7.36 -7.18
C ASP A 78 4.11 7.09 -5.79
N GLN A 79 5.36 7.50 -5.55
CA GLN A 79 5.96 7.47 -4.22
C GLN A 79 5.13 8.29 -3.23
N ALA A 80 4.76 9.52 -3.58
CA ALA A 80 3.93 10.39 -2.74
C ALA A 80 2.58 9.74 -2.43
N ARG A 81 1.90 9.16 -3.45
CA ARG A 81 0.63 8.46 -3.26
C ARG A 81 0.75 7.31 -2.26
N LEU A 82 1.81 6.51 -2.35
CA LEU A 82 2.03 5.38 -1.43
C LEU A 82 2.36 5.86 -0.01
N ARG A 83 3.18 6.92 0.15
CA ARG A 83 3.45 7.54 1.45
C ARG A 83 2.15 8.02 2.11
N SER A 84 1.30 8.73 1.36
CA SER A 84 0.01 9.20 1.88
C SER A 84 -0.93 8.04 2.24
N ALA A 85 -0.96 6.97 1.44
CA ALA A 85 -1.75 5.79 1.75
C ALA A 85 -1.27 5.10 3.04
N PHE A 86 0.04 5.02 3.24
CA PHE A 86 0.64 4.46 4.44
C PHE A 86 0.36 5.31 5.69
N GLN A 87 0.44 6.64 5.61
CA GLN A 87 0.09 7.50 6.75
C GLN A 87 -1.37 7.31 7.17
N ARG A 88 -2.30 7.32 6.22
CA ARG A 88 -3.72 7.01 6.51
C ARG A 88 -3.88 5.65 7.17
N PHE A 89 -3.15 4.63 6.73
CA PHE A 89 -3.18 3.31 7.36
C PHE A 89 -2.66 3.32 8.80
N ARG A 90 -1.61 4.09 9.10
CA ARG A 90 -1.08 4.21 10.47
C ARG A 90 -2.06 4.90 11.41
N GLU A 91 -2.76 5.91 10.91
CA GLU A 91 -3.76 6.72 11.62
C GLU A 91 -5.10 5.99 11.81
N MET A 92 -5.36 4.92 11.06
CA MET A 92 -6.57 4.11 11.22
C MET A 92 -6.67 3.51 12.64
N PRO A 93 -7.89 3.42 13.20
CA PRO A 93 -8.15 2.67 14.43
C PRO A 93 -7.61 1.22 14.35
N PRO A 94 -7.15 0.63 15.47
CA PRO A 94 -6.59 -0.71 15.48
C PRO A 94 -7.49 -1.78 14.84
N ARG A 95 -8.81 -1.67 15.04
CA ARG A 95 -9.84 -2.55 14.45
C ARG A 95 -9.82 -2.48 12.93
N ASP A 96 -9.88 -1.28 12.37
CA ASP A 96 -9.93 -1.07 10.91
C ASP A 96 -8.63 -1.55 10.24
N ARG A 97 -7.48 -1.34 10.90
CA ARG A 97 -6.20 -1.90 10.42
C ARG A 97 -6.18 -3.42 10.46
N ALA A 98 -6.80 -4.04 11.46
CA ALA A 98 -6.89 -5.49 11.55
C ALA A 98 -7.78 -6.04 10.42
N GLU A 99 -8.94 -5.40 10.18
CA GLU A 99 -9.84 -5.75 9.09
C GLU A 99 -9.15 -5.62 7.73
N LEU A 100 -8.43 -4.52 7.48
CA LEU A 100 -7.70 -4.34 6.23
C LEU A 100 -6.60 -5.39 6.02
N ARG A 101 -5.88 -5.76 7.10
CA ARG A 101 -4.88 -6.84 7.05
C ARG A 101 -5.53 -8.18 6.70
N GLU A 102 -6.70 -8.45 7.25
CA GLU A 102 -7.44 -9.68 6.98
C GLU A 102 -7.95 -9.74 5.54
N HIS A 103 -8.53 -8.65 5.04
CA HIS A 103 -8.90 -8.55 3.61
C HIS A 103 -7.71 -8.75 2.69
N TYR A 104 -6.55 -8.19 3.05
CA TYR A 104 -5.33 -8.39 2.28
C TYR A 104 -4.85 -9.85 2.31
N ARG A 105 -4.91 -10.53 3.47
CA ARG A 105 -4.57 -11.96 3.56
C ARG A 105 -5.46 -12.82 2.68
N ARG A 106 -6.78 -12.61 2.74
CA ARG A 106 -7.74 -13.29 1.86
C ARG A 106 -7.46 -13.03 0.39
N PHE A 107 -7.15 -11.79 0.02
CA PHE A 107 -6.75 -11.48 -1.34
C PHE A 107 -5.45 -12.20 -1.77
N GLN A 108 -4.48 -12.37 -0.85
CA GLN A 108 -3.24 -13.08 -1.15
C GLN A 108 -3.42 -14.59 -1.27
N SER A 109 -4.44 -15.16 -0.60
CA SER A 109 -4.77 -16.59 -0.69
C SER A 109 -5.62 -16.96 -1.90
N LEU A 110 -6.10 -15.97 -2.68
CA LEU A 110 -6.76 -16.22 -3.96
C LEU A 110 -5.75 -16.75 -4.99
N GLU A 111 -6.25 -17.52 -5.95
CA GLU A 111 -5.45 -18.01 -7.07
C GLU A 111 -4.90 -16.85 -7.92
N PRO A 112 -3.75 -17.03 -8.59
CA PRO A 112 -3.11 -15.96 -9.38
C PRO A 112 -4.04 -15.30 -10.40
N GLU A 113 -4.88 -16.09 -11.07
CA GLU A 113 -5.84 -15.64 -12.09
C GLU A 113 -6.95 -14.81 -11.45
N GLU A 114 -7.48 -15.23 -10.31
CA GLU A 114 -8.51 -14.48 -9.58
C GLU A 114 -7.99 -13.14 -9.08
N ARG A 115 -6.75 -13.14 -8.55
CA ARG A 115 -6.07 -11.90 -8.16
C ARG A 115 -5.87 -10.96 -9.33
N ALA A 116 -5.51 -11.48 -10.50
CA ALA A 116 -5.37 -10.69 -11.72
C ALA A 116 -6.70 -10.05 -12.11
N ARG A 117 -7.79 -10.85 -12.18
CA ARG A 117 -9.14 -10.35 -12.46
C ARG A 117 -9.57 -9.24 -11.51
N LEU A 118 -9.31 -9.38 -10.21
CA LEU A 118 -9.63 -8.37 -9.21
C LEU A 118 -8.80 -7.09 -9.36
N ARG A 119 -7.50 -7.21 -9.68
CA ARG A 119 -6.64 -6.05 -9.97
C ARG A 119 -7.12 -5.31 -11.21
N ASP A 120 -7.51 -6.02 -12.25
CA ASP A 120 -8.01 -5.41 -13.49
C ASP A 120 -9.35 -4.72 -13.28
N ALA A 121 -10.24 -5.32 -12.48
CA ALA A 121 -11.49 -4.67 -12.06
C ALA A 121 -11.21 -3.38 -11.25
N ALA A 122 -10.29 -3.43 -10.30
CA ALA A 122 -9.90 -2.27 -9.51
C ALA A 122 -9.26 -1.17 -10.37
N LYS A 123 -8.42 -1.55 -11.34
CA LYS A 123 -7.83 -0.63 -12.32
C LYS A 123 -8.92 0.07 -13.13
N ARG A 124 -9.85 -0.70 -13.71
CA ARG A 124 -10.98 -0.15 -14.47
C ARG A 124 -11.77 0.86 -13.64
N ILE A 125 -12.12 0.52 -12.40
CA ILE A 125 -12.87 1.42 -11.50
C ILE A 125 -12.09 2.71 -11.19
N ARG A 126 -10.78 2.60 -10.98
CA ARG A 126 -9.92 3.76 -10.69
C ARG A 126 -9.81 4.69 -11.90
N ASP A 127 -9.75 4.11 -13.08
CA ASP A 127 -9.57 4.81 -14.35
C ASP A 127 -10.91 5.38 -14.89
N LEU A 128 -12.06 5.08 -14.24
CA LEU A 128 -13.35 5.68 -14.58
C LEU A 128 -13.33 7.22 -14.46
N PRO A 129 -14.03 7.94 -15.36
CA PRO A 129 -14.30 9.36 -15.20
C PRO A 129 -14.87 9.71 -13.82
N PRO A 130 -14.59 10.90 -13.28
CA PRO A 130 -15.04 11.28 -11.94
C PRO A 130 -16.55 11.09 -11.71
N ASP A 131 -17.38 11.45 -12.69
CA ASP A 131 -18.83 11.35 -12.60
C ASP A 131 -19.34 9.91 -12.63
N GLU A 132 -18.76 9.07 -13.49
CA GLU A 132 -19.07 7.64 -13.52
C GLU A 132 -18.68 6.95 -12.22
N ARG A 133 -17.54 7.33 -11.63
CA ARG A 133 -17.10 6.81 -10.33
C ARG A 133 -18.03 7.25 -9.20
N LYS A 134 -18.54 8.48 -9.25
CA LYS A 134 -19.53 8.99 -8.30
C LYS A 134 -20.85 8.24 -8.42
N LEU A 135 -21.30 7.98 -9.66
CA LEU A 135 -22.48 7.18 -9.93
C LEU A 135 -22.31 5.73 -9.43
N LEU A 136 -21.17 5.11 -9.70
CA LEU A 136 -20.84 3.76 -9.22
C LEU A 136 -20.89 3.69 -7.70
N ARG A 137 -20.31 4.68 -7.01
CA ARG A 137 -20.34 4.77 -5.55
C ARG A 137 -21.77 4.83 -5.02
N ARG A 138 -22.62 5.70 -5.59
CA ARG A 138 -24.04 5.80 -5.23
C ARG A 138 -24.79 4.48 -5.46
N LYS A 139 -24.50 3.77 -6.56
CA LYS A 139 -25.09 2.45 -6.84
C LYS A 139 -24.68 1.42 -5.79
N ILE A 140 -23.41 1.40 -5.40
CA ILE A 140 -22.88 0.51 -4.35
C ILE A 140 -23.52 0.82 -2.99
N GLU A 141 -23.61 2.10 -2.62
CA GLU A 141 -24.25 2.53 -1.37
C GLU A 141 -25.72 2.10 -1.32
N ARG A 142 -26.47 2.30 -2.42
CA ARG A 142 -27.86 1.83 -2.52
C ARG A 142 -27.94 0.31 -2.35
N TRP A 143 -27.06 -0.43 -3.02
CA TRP A 143 -27.02 -1.89 -2.92
C TRP A 143 -26.74 -2.39 -1.50
N ARG A 144 -25.81 -1.74 -0.79
CA ARG A 144 -25.47 -2.07 0.60
C ARG A 144 -26.65 -1.90 1.56
N ARG A 145 -27.54 -0.93 1.29
CA ARG A 145 -28.75 -0.68 2.09
C ARG A 145 -29.88 -1.70 1.85
N LEU A 146 -29.84 -2.47 0.76
CA LEU A 146 -30.87 -3.47 0.47
C LEU A 146 -30.73 -4.70 1.38
N THR A 147 -31.86 -5.25 1.82
CA THR A 147 -31.94 -6.54 2.51
C THR A 147 -31.61 -7.70 1.55
N PRO A 148 -31.28 -8.91 2.06
CA PRO A 148 -31.05 -10.08 1.21
C PRO A 148 -32.19 -10.35 0.22
N GLU A 149 -33.45 -10.27 0.66
CA GLU A 149 -34.65 -10.53 -0.15
C GLU A 149 -34.84 -9.45 -1.21
N GLN A 150 -34.55 -8.19 -0.88
CA GLN A 150 -34.57 -7.09 -1.85
C GLN A 150 -33.48 -7.27 -2.92
N ARG A 151 -32.26 -7.69 -2.52
CA ARG A 151 -31.18 -7.99 -3.46
C ARG A 151 -31.54 -9.14 -4.39
N GLN A 152 -32.18 -10.19 -3.88
CA GLN A 152 -32.64 -11.32 -4.68
C GLN A 152 -33.67 -10.90 -5.72
N ARG A 153 -34.64 -10.07 -5.34
CA ARG A 153 -35.62 -9.50 -6.29
C ARG A 153 -34.97 -8.67 -7.40
N VAL A 154 -33.96 -7.86 -7.07
CA VAL A 154 -33.21 -7.08 -8.08
C VAL A 154 -32.42 -7.99 -9.02
N ARG A 155 -31.84 -9.09 -8.51
CA ARG A 155 -31.13 -10.08 -9.35
C ARG A 155 -32.09 -10.78 -10.32
N GLN A 156 -33.23 -11.25 -9.83
CA GLN A 156 -34.26 -11.92 -10.65
C GLN A 156 -34.79 -11.02 -11.77
N ARG A 157 -34.95 -9.72 -11.51
CA ARG A 157 -35.36 -8.74 -12.53
C ARG A 157 -34.28 -8.42 -13.57
N ARG A 158 -33.00 -8.69 -13.26
CA ARG A 158 -31.85 -8.37 -14.13
C ARG A 158 -31.31 -9.56 -14.91
N SER A 159 -31.68 -10.79 -14.55
CA SER A 159 -31.40 -11.95 -15.39
C SER A 159 -32.29 -11.86 -16.64
N PRO A 160 -31.72 -11.79 -17.85
CA PRO A 160 -32.53 -11.90 -19.06
C PRO A 160 -33.15 -13.31 -19.09
N ARG A 161 -34.38 -13.39 -19.60
CA ARG A 161 -34.97 -14.68 -20.00
C ARG A 161 -34.25 -15.20 -21.24
#